data_AF-A0AAU1L3H6-F1
#
_entry.id   AF-A0AAU1L3H6-F1
#
_cell.length_a   1.000
_cell.length_b   1.000
_cell.length_c   1.000
_cell.angle_alpha   90.00
_cell.angle_beta   90.00
_cell.angle_gamma   90.00
#
_symmetry.space_group_name_H-M   'P 1'
#
loop_
_entity.id
_entity.type
_entity.pdbx_description
1 polymer ?
#
loop_
_entity_poly.entity_id
_entity_poly.type
_entity_poly.pdbx_seq_one_letter_code
_entity_poly.pdbx_strand_id
1 'polypeptide(L)'
;MTGPADPPADGYDEQRRAGPPRIPGPRGAADDLDPRYAPEPLPQPQPAAAPQPPRSHAVLKSLLGAWALAACSAEETQALEDHLTECAPCAEEALRLRDAVGLLHPEESLDLKPLLRSRVLEDCLGKRPARIPVPVWANPYDTETARLDALLRDFGDAEWQTPVRLKWFEEERRQYRRTTVAGVIGHLLTVDGMVATALGLDDPLGPQAPSGATGRTEHYWKSAAQPLTRQIREPWREQGHTLVRTVSFAGRGVGHLSVDYGAFALPLGDAFLERAFECWVHAWDIAEAVDYPYDPPSGPHLNRMIDLAARLLPSALAHRRRAGLAAPARGLVAAGAPGRTLHLEIEGAGGGSWDIALDSPAAKPSPEHTVAQIALDGAEFCQLAAGHISPEEAAVGQHGDREAIRDVLFAAASLSRL
;
A
#
# COMPACT_ATOMS: atom_id res chain seq x y z
N MET A 1 34.99 -57.42 -5.57
CA MET A 1 34.74 -57.12 -4.15
C MET A 1 34.03 -55.77 -4.10
N THR A 2 32.69 -55.77 -4.07
CA THR A 2 31.86 -55.52 -2.86
C THR A 2 32.10 -54.10 -2.31
N GLY A 3 31.17 -53.15 -2.26
CA GLY A 3 29.71 -53.14 -2.38
C GLY A 3 29.17 -51.68 -2.39
N PRO A 4 27.85 -51.47 -2.24
CA PRO A 4 27.12 -50.27 -2.70
C PRO A 4 26.68 -49.28 -1.58
N ALA A 5 25.90 -48.28 -1.99
CA ALA A 5 25.30 -47.16 -1.24
C ALA A 5 24.17 -47.51 -0.23
N ASP A 6 23.92 -46.52 0.66
CA ASP A 6 22.76 -46.22 1.54
C ASP A 6 22.36 -47.19 2.67
N PRO A 7 21.54 -46.76 3.66
CA PRO A 7 21.64 -45.63 4.62
C PRO A 7 21.52 -46.17 6.08
N PRO A 8 21.27 -45.34 7.11
CA PRO A 8 20.38 -45.84 8.17
C PRO A 8 19.21 -44.91 8.43
N ALA A 9 18.04 -45.53 8.42
CA ALA A 9 16.75 -45.02 8.85
C ALA A 9 16.66 -44.93 10.38
N ASP A 10 15.87 -43.94 10.80
CA ASP A 10 14.84 -43.95 11.83
C ASP A 10 15.08 -44.65 13.18
N GLY A 11 14.88 -43.87 14.24
CA GLY A 11 14.47 -44.44 15.53
C GLY A 11 14.69 -43.56 16.74
N TYR A 12 13.96 -42.45 16.86
CA TYR A 12 13.57 -41.92 18.18
C TYR A 12 12.18 -41.29 18.09
N ASP A 13 11.18 -42.11 18.40
CA ASP A 13 9.85 -41.66 18.75
C ASP A 13 9.76 -41.37 20.26
N GLU A 14 8.83 -40.48 20.60
CA GLU A 14 8.21 -40.28 21.91
C GLU A 14 9.04 -39.80 23.12
N GLN A 15 9.03 -38.47 23.33
CA GLN A 15 8.51 -37.85 24.57
C GLN A 15 8.43 -36.32 24.45
N ARG A 16 7.49 -35.82 23.63
CA ARG A 16 7.06 -34.42 23.73
C ARG A 16 6.11 -34.27 24.91
N ARG A 17 6.63 -33.85 26.07
CA ARG A 17 5.81 -33.17 27.09
C ARG A 17 5.36 -31.83 26.49
N ALA A 18 4.08 -31.77 26.12
CA ALA A 18 3.43 -30.55 25.66
C ALA A 18 3.45 -29.49 26.77
N GLY A 19 4.26 -28.45 26.60
CA GLY A 19 4.07 -27.19 27.32
C GLY A 19 2.84 -26.46 26.76
N PRO A 20 2.15 -25.63 27.56
CA PRO A 20 0.96 -24.92 27.09
C PRO A 20 1.33 -23.96 25.95
N PRO A 21 0.44 -23.78 24.95
CA PRO A 21 0.69 -22.91 23.80
C PRO A 21 0.83 -21.45 24.25
N ARG A 22 1.85 -20.76 23.71
CA ARG A 22 2.16 -19.34 24.01
C ARG A 22 1.20 -18.34 23.35
N ILE A 23 0.15 -18.80 22.68
CA ILE A 23 -0.84 -17.94 22.00
C ILE A 23 -2.23 -18.57 22.20
N PRO A 24 -3.19 -17.89 22.84
CA PRO A 24 -4.57 -18.37 22.92
C PRO A 24 -5.22 -18.40 21.53
N GLY A 25 -5.86 -19.51 21.18
CA GLY A 25 -6.66 -19.62 19.97
C GLY A 25 -7.91 -18.71 20.00
N PRO A 26 -8.55 -18.45 18.85
CA PRO A 26 -9.75 -17.64 18.77
C PRO A 26 -10.89 -18.25 19.61
N ARG A 27 -11.63 -17.40 20.34
CA ARG A 27 -12.78 -17.84 21.15
C ARG A 27 -13.87 -18.41 20.25
N GLY A 28 -14.43 -19.56 20.65
CA GLY A 28 -15.62 -20.15 20.03
C GLY A 28 -16.86 -19.29 20.25
N ALA A 29 -17.86 -19.45 19.37
CA ALA A 29 -19.13 -18.75 19.42
C ALA A 29 -19.88 -19.01 20.75
N ALA A 30 -20.61 -18.00 21.24
CA ALA A 30 -21.10 -17.90 22.61
C ALA A 30 -22.27 -18.85 22.99
N ASP A 31 -22.69 -19.74 22.10
CA ASP A 31 -23.99 -20.42 22.25
C ASP A 31 -23.90 -21.89 22.71
N ASP A 32 -22.70 -22.44 22.98
CA ASP A 32 -22.51 -23.83 23.43
C ASP A 32 -21.64 -23.96 24.71
N LEU A 33 -22.07 -23.34 25.82
CA LEU A 33 -21.38 -23.51 27.12
C LEU A 33 -21.99 -24.67 27.94
N ASP A 34 -21.22 -25.76 28.10
CA ASP A 34 -21.48 -26.84 29.08
C ASP A 34 -21.49 -26.24 30.50
N PRO A 35 -22.54 -26.46 31.32
CA PRO A 35 -22.67 -25.90 32.67
C PRO A 35 -21.52 -26.25 33.62
N ARG A 36 -20.71 -27.27 33.30
CA ARG A 36 -19.56 -27.69 34.10
C ARG A 36 -18.30 -26.84 33.90
N TYR A 37 -18.30 -25.96 32.89
CA TYR A 37 -17.23 -24.98 32.61
C TYR A 37 -17.70 -23.53 32.79
N ALA A 38 -18.80 -23.31 33.51
CA ALA A 38 -19.19 -21.97 33.91
C ALA A 38 -18.03 -21.30 34.68
N PRO A 39 -17.65 -20.05 34.34
CA PRO A 39 -16.59 -19.35 35.06
C PRO A 39 -16.95 -19.28 36.54
N GLU A 40 -15.96 -19.51 37.40
CA GLU A 40 -16.11 -19.33 38.85
C GLU A 40 -16.70 -17.94 39.13
N PRO A 41 -17.60 -17.81 40.14
CA PRO A 41 -18.09 -16.52 40.56
C PRO A 41 -16.91 -15.59 40.81
N LEU A 42 -16.96 -14.38 40.25
CA LEU A 42 -15.97 -13.33 40.51
C LEU A 42 -15.69 -13.26 42.01
N PRO A 43 -14.41 -13.14 42.43
CA PRO A 43 -14.08 -12.95 43.84
C PRO A 43 -14.95 -11.82 44.38
N GLN A 44 -15.72 -12.11 45.43
CA GLN A 44 -16.49 -11.09 46.11
C GLN A 44 -15.53 -9.95 46.49
N PRO A 45 -15.92 -8.67 46.30
CA PRO A 45 -15.07 -7.55 46.68
C PRO A 45 -14.65 -7.76 48.14
N GLN A 46 -13.34 -7.85 48.36
CA GLN A 46 -12.78 -7.92 49.70
C GLN A 46 -13.35 -6.72 50.48
N PRO A 47 -13.83 -6.90 51.72
CA PRO A 47 -14.27 -5.78 52.53
C PRO A 47 -13.13 -4.76 52.55
N ALA A 48 -13.47 -3.50 52.28
CA ALA A 48 -12.53 -2.39 52.32
C ALA A 48 -11.68 -2.53 53.59
N ALA A 49 -10.36 -2.62 53.40
CA ALA A 49 -9.43 -2.65 54.51
C ALA A 49 -9.79 -1.50 55.45
N ALA A 50 -9.91 -1.79 56.75
CA ALA A 50 -10.20 -0.79 57.75
C ALA A 50 -9.31 0.44 57.53
N PRO A 51 -9.83 1.68 57.70
CA PRO A 51 -9.05 2.89 57.45
C PRO A 51 -7.73 2.80 58.20
N GLN A 52 -6.64 2.71 57.44
CA GLN A 52 -5.32 2.66 58.04
C GLN A 52 -5.12 3.96 58.82
N PRO A 53 -4.55 3.90 60.03
CA PRO A 53 -4.30 5.10 60.80
C PRO A 53 -3.49 6.08 59.94
N PRO A 54 -3.77 7.40 60.02
CA PRO A 54 -3.08 8.39 59.22
C PRO A 54 -1.58 8.21 59.37
N ARG A 55 -0.88 8.06 58.23
CA ARG A 55 0.56 7.87 58.22
C ARG A 55 1.21 9.05 58.93
N SER A 56 2.07 8.75 59.90
CA SER A 56 2.77 9.82 60.61
C SER A 56 3.62 10.63 59.64
N HIS A 57 3.84 11.92 59.95
CA HIS A 57 4.73 12.79 59.20
C HIS A 57 6.11 12.13 58.93
N ALA A 58 6.66 11.40 59.91
CA ALA A 58 7.95 10.73 59.76
C ALA A 58 7.94 9.63 58.67
N VAL A 59 6.83 8.89 58.56
CA VAL A 59 6.65 7.87 57.52
C VAL A 59 6.53 8.53 56.15
N LEU A 60 5.71 9.58 56.01
CA LEU A 60 5.55 10.29 54.75
C LEU A 60 6.85 10.95 54.29
N LYS A 61 7.59 11.58 55.22
CA LYS A 61 8.92 12.12 54.95
C LYS A 61 9.90 11.06 54.46
N SER A 62 9.83 9.83 54.98
CA SER A 62 10.71 8.73 54.53
C SER A 62 10.38 8.24 53.12
N LEU A 63 9.15 8.46 52.63
CA LEU A 63 8.71 8.06 51.29
C LEU A 63 9.09 9.07 50.19
N LEU A 64 9.56 10.28 50.54
CA LEU A 64 9.89 11.33 49.57
C LEU A 64 10.87 10.87 48.47
N GLY A 65 11.88 10.08 48.85
CA GLY A 65 12.84 9.52 47.89
C GLY A 65 12.24 8.47 46.94
N ALA A 66 11.41 7.57 47.47
CA ALA A 66 10.71 6.57 46.67
C ALA A 66 9.68 7.21 45.73
N TRP A 67 8.98 8.24 46.20
CA TRP A 67 8.04 9.02 45.41
C TRP A 67 8.74 9.81 44.30
N ALA A 68 9.91 10.41 44.59
CA ALA A 68 10.72 11.10 43.58
C ALA A 68 11.15 10.16 42.44
N LEU A 69 11.32 8.86 42.72
CA LEU A 69 11.65 7.81 41.75
C LEU A 69 10.41 7.10 41.15
N ALA A 70 9.19 7.60 41.41
CA ALA A 70 7.93 6.96 41.00
C ALA A 70 7.80 5.48 41.45
N ALA A 71 8.38 5.14 42.61
CA ALA A 71 8.41 3.79 43.17
C ALA A 71 7.40 3.56 44.31
N CYS A 72 6.56 4.54 44.62
CA CYS A 72 5.47 4.41 45.58
C CYS A 72 4.26 3.69 44.97
N SER A 73 3.49 2.99 45.81
CA SER A 73 2.14 2.54 45.44
C SER A 73 1.19 3.73 45.22
N ALA A 74 0.04 3.48 44.60
CA ALA A 74 -0.98 4.52 44.38
C ALA A 74 -1.48 5.13 45.70
N GLU A 75 -1.66 4.30 46.74
CA GLU A 75 -2.12 4.74 48.06
C GLU A 75 -1.07 5.56 48.83
N GLU A 76 0.21 5.27 48.63
CA GLU A 76 1.32 6.05 49.21
C GLU A 76 1.51 7.37 48.47
N THR A 77 1.36 7.35 47.14
CA THR A 77 1.45 8.53 46.29
C THR A 77 0.39 9.55 46.67
N GLN A 78 -0.87 9.12 46.77
CA GLN A 78 -1.96 10.00 47.17
C GLN A 78 -1.74 10.59 48.57
N ALA A 79 -1.42 9.74 49.56
CA ALA A 79 -1.21 10.21 50.94
C ALA A 79 -0.02 11.18 51.08
N LEU A 80 1.00 11.02 50.25
CA LEU A 80 2.14 11.92 50.22
C LEU A 80 1.80 13.23 49.51
N GLU A 81 1.12 13.19 48.36
CA GLU A 81 0.68 14.40 47.64
C GLU A 81 -0.21 15.28 48.51
N ASP A 82 -1.17 14.68 49.24
CA ASP A 82 -1.99 15.39 50.22
C ASP A 82 -1.12 16.06 51.28
N HIS A 83 -0.13 15.35 51.82
CA HIS A 83 0.80 15.89 52.82
C HIS A 83 1.70 17.03 52.29
N LEU A 84 2.13 16.97 51.03
CA LEU A 84 2.95 18.02 50.41
C LEU A 84 2.18 19.34 50.30
N THR A 85 0.84 19.30 50.17
CA THR A 85 0.02 20.53 50.18
C THR A 85 -0.01 21.21 51.55
N GLU A 86 0.17 20.45 52.63
CA GLU A 86 0.08 20.94 54.01
C GLU A 86 1.45 21.18 54.68
N CYS A 87 2.54 20.68 54.09
CA CYS A 87 3.88 20.73 54.69
C CYS A 87 4.95 21.30 53.75
N ALA A 88 5.17 22.62 53.86
CA ALA A 88 6.16 23.33 53.05
C ALA A 88 7.60 22.74 53.10
N PRO A 89 8.15 22.31 54.26
CA PRO A 89 9.47 21.67 54.31
C PRO A 89 9.55 20.35 53.51
N CYS A 90 8.49 19.53 53.55
CA CYS A 90 8.44 18.29 52.77
C CYS A 90 8.26 18.57 51.28
N ALA A 91 7.48 19.59 50.92
CA ALA A 91 7.33 20.04 49.53
C ALA A 91 8.66 20.55 48.93
N GLU A 92 9.42 21.34 49.68
CA GLU A 92 10.74 21.81 49.25
C GLU A 92 11.72 20.64 49.07
N GLU A 93 11.73 19.69 50.00
CA GLU A 93 12.56 18.49 49.89
C GLU A 93 12.12 17.58 48.72
N ALA A 94 10.82 17.43 48.48
CA ALA A 94 10.28 16.69 47.33
C ALA A 94 10.74 17.29 46.00
N LEU A 95 10.74 18.62 45.88
CA LEU A 95 11.25 19.32 44.70
C LEU A 95 12.74 19.08 44.51
N ARG A 96 13.55 19.25 45.56
CA ARG A 96 15.00 18.98 45.52
C ARG A 96 15.31 17.55 45.11
N LEU A 97 14.57 16.57 45.63
CA LEU A 97 14.74 15.16 45.28
C LEU A 97 14.34 14.89 43.83
N ARG A 98 13.27 15.49 43.30
CA ARG A 98 12.91 15.38 41.88
C ARG A 98 13.96 16.02 40.96
N ASP A 99 14.48 17.18 41.33
CA ASP A 99 15.57 17.83 40.59
C ASP A 99 16.82 16.94 40.58
N ALA A 100 17.15 16.31 41.72
CA ALA A 100 18.27 15.37 41.81
C ALA A 100 18.05 14.08 41.00
N VAL A 101 16.82 13.55 40.96
CA VAL A 101 16.48 12.40 40.08
C VAL A 101 16.67 12.76 38.61
N GLY A 102 16.37 14.00 38.21
CA GLY A 102 16.65 14.51 36.86
C GLY A 102 18.13 14.44 36.48
N LEU A 103 19.05 14.54 37.46
CA LEU A 103 20.50 14.41 37.24
C LEU A 103 20.98 12.94 37.19
N LEU A 104 20.17 12.00 37.68
CA LEU A 104 20.47 10.56 37.68
C LEU A 104 19.96 9.86 36.41
N HIS A 105 19.03 10.48 35.69
CA HIS A 105 18.58 9.97 34.41
C HIS A 105 19.65 10.25 33.33
N PRO A 106 20.15 9.22 32.63
CA PRO A 106 20.90 9.46 31.40
C PRO A 106 19.98 10.20 30.42
N GLU A 107 20.54 11.13 29.63
CA GLU A 107 19.81 11.81 28.56
C GLU A 107 19.23 10.75 27.60
N GLU A 108 17.94 10.44 27.75
CA GLU A 108 17.24 9.58 26.80
C GLU A 108 16.93 10.41 25.56
N SER A 109 17.25 9.86 24.38
CA SER A 109 16.87 10.51 23.12
C SER A 109 15.35 10.70 23.05
N LEU A 110 14.92 11.90 22.69
CA LEU A 110 13.52 12.23 22.39
C LEU A 110 13.07 11.65 21.04
N ASP A 111 13.95 10.97 20.31
CA ASP A 111 13.62 10.35 19.05
C ASP A 111 12.62 9.20 19.27
N LEU A 112 11.44 9.37 18.68
CA LEU A 112 10.45 8.31 18.63
C LEU A 112 11.02 7.15 17.81
N LYS A 113 10.82 5.91 18.30
CA LYS A 113 11.18 4.71 17.52
C LYS A 113 10.52 4.81 16.13
N PRO A 114 11.23 4.54 15.02
CA PRO A 114 10.70 4.72 13.66
C PRO A 114 9.35 4.02 13.40
N LEU A 115 9.11 2.89 14.06
CA LEU A 115 7.87 2.10 13.95
C LEU A 115 6.80 2.44 15.00
N LEU A 116 7.05 3.41 15.89
CA LEU A 116 6.10 3.72 16.97
C LEU A 116 4.78 4.22 16.39
N ARG A 117 4.83 5.17 15.44
CA ARG A 117 3.64 5.71 14.80
C ARG A 117 2.81 4.62 14.12
N SER A 118 3.44 3.77 13.32
CA SER A 118 2.73 2.70 12.60
C SER A 118 2.10 1.70 13.58
N ARG A 119 2.83 1.28 14.62
CA ARG A 119 2.31 0.37 15.65
C ARG A 119 1.15 0.97 16.44
N VAL A 120 1.23 2.26 16.80
CA VAL A 120 0.15 2.95 17.51
C VAL A 120 -1.09 3.06 16.63
N LEU A 121 -0.93 3.43 15.35
CA LEU A 121 -2.06 3.48 14.42
C LEU A 121 -2.68 2.10 14.18
N GLU A 122 -1.86 1.07 14.03
CA GLU A 122 -2.32 -0.32 13.88
C GLU A 122 -3.11 -0.79 15.11
N ASP A 123 -2.60 -0.57 16.32
CA ASP A 123 -3.31 -0.90 17.57
C ASP A 123 -4.62 -0.12 17.71
N CYS A 124 -4.62 1.18 17.39
CA CYS A 124 -5.82 2.01 17.39
C CYS A 124 -6.88 1.53 16.38
N LEU A 125 -6.47 1.19 15.16
CA LEU A 125 -7.36 0.69 14.11
C LEU A 125 -7.86 -0.72 14.41
N GLY A 126 -7.05 -1.56 15.05
CA GLY A 126 -7.45 -2.87 15.53
C GLY A 126 -8.50 -2.79 16.65
N LYS A 127 -8.36 -1.83 17.56
CA LYS A 127 -9.34 -1.57 18.64
C LYS A 127 -10.64 -0.95 18.13
N ARG A 128 -10.58 -0.14 17.07
CA ARG A 128 -11.74 0.53 16.49
C ARG A 128 -11.76 0.35 14.97
N PRO A 129 -12.15 -0.85 14.49
CA PRO A 129 -12.21 -1.11 13.06
C PRO A 129 -13.23 -0.20 12.37
N ALA A 130 -12.96 0.13 11.11
CA ALA A 130 -13.92 0.85 10.29
C ALA A 130 -15.22 0.05 10.17
N ARG A 131 -16.36 0.70 10.43
CA ARG A 131 -17.68 0.06 10.29
C ARG A 131 -17.91 -0.45 8.87
N ILE A 132 -17.33 0.24 7.89
CA ILE A 132 -17.43 -0.08 6.47
C ILE A 132 -16.00 -0.01 5.92
N PRO A 133 -15.31 -1.15 5.79
CA PRO A 133 -13.95 -1.16 5.29
C PRO A 133 -13.92 -0.93 3.78
N VAL A 134 -12.89 -0.22 3.31
CA VAL A 134 -12.57 -0.14 1.89
C VAL A 134 -12.13 -1.52 1.39
N PRO A 135 -12.60 -1.99 0.23
CA PRO A 135 -12.15 -3.25 -0.34
C PRO A 135 -10.63 -3.24 -0.52
N VAL A 136 -9.98 -4.35 -0.16
CA VAL A 136 -8.51 -4.43 -0.14
C VAL A 136 -7.88 -4.03 -1.48
N TRP A 137 -8.49 -4.38 -2.61
CA TRP A 137 -8.03 -4.03 -3.95
C TRP A 137 -8.21 -2.54 -4.30
N ALA A 138 -9.09 -1.81 -3.61
CA ALA A 138 -9.30 -0.37 -3.79
C ALA A 138 -8.39 0.50 -2.91
N ASN A 139 -7.76 -0.07 -1.87
CA ASN A 139 -6.88 0.67 -0.95
C ASN A 139 -5.76 1.46 -1.65
N PRO A 140 -5.07 0.93 -2.69
CA PRO A 140 -4.05 1.71 -3.39
C PRO A 140 -4.63 2.97 -4.03
N TYR A 141 -5.79 2.88 -4.68
CA TYR A 141 -6.44 4.04 -5.30
C TYR A 141 -6.84 5.10 -4.26
N ASP A 142 -7.49 4.69 -3.16
CA ASP A 142 -7.86 5.58 -2.06
C ASP A 142 -6.62 6.29 -1.46
N THR A 143 -5.51 5.56 -1.34
CA THR A 143 -4.27 6.11 -0.79
C THR A 143 -3.60 7.09 -1.76
N GLU A 144 -3.40 6.71 -3.03
CA GLU A 144 -2.68 7.56 -3.98
C GLU A 144 -3.47 8.83 -4.34
N THR A 145 -4.81 8.74 -4.44
CA THR A 145 -5.66 9.93 -4.62
C THR A 145 -5.62 10.85 -3.40
N ALA A 146 -5.61 10.32 -2.18
CA ALA A 146 -5.46 11.13 -0.96
C ALA A 146 -4.07 11.80 -0.86
N ARG A 147 -3.00 11.10 -1.28
CA ARG A 147 -1.64 11.66 -1.33
C ARG A 147 -1.53 12.79 -2.35
N LEU A 148 -2.09 12.60 -3.54
CA LEU A 148 -2.15 13.66 -4.55
C LEU A 148 -3.02 14.84 -4.08
N ASP A 149 -4.18 14.60 -3.48
CA ASP A 149 -5.01 15.69 -2.93
C ASP A 149 -4.29 16.48 -1.83
N ALA A 150 -3.46 15.82 -1.02
CA ALA A 150 -2.64 16.49 -0.01
C ALA A 150 -1.58 17.40 -0.66
N LEU A 151 -0.91 16.96 -1.73
CA LEU A 151 0.01 17.79 -2.51
C LEU A 151 -0.71 19.02 -3.10
N LEU A 152 -1.87 18.81 -3.72
CA LEU A 152 -2.64 19.86 -4.39
C LEU A 152 -3.26 20.87 -3.43
N ARG A 153 -3.46 20.49 -2.16
CA ARG A 153 -4.09 21.34 -1.14
C ARG A 153 -3.30 22.62 -0.88
N ASP A 154 -1.98 22.55 -1.01
CA ASP A 154 -1.07 23.65 -0.67
C ASP A 154 -0.75 24.54 -1.88
N PHE A 155 -1.27 24.21 -3.07
CA PHE A 155 -1.02 24.95 -4.31
C PHE A 155 -1.83 26.26 -4.38
N GLY A 156 -1.15 27.36 -4.70
CA GLY A 156 -1.77 28.61 -5.12
C GLY A 156 -2.12 28.60 -6.61
N ASP A 157 -2.77 29.67 -7.08
CA ASP A 157 -3.29 29.74 -8.45
C ASP A 157 -2.18 29.65 -9.53
N ALA A 158 -0.94 30.04 -9.20
CA ALA A 158 0.20 29.96 -10.10
C ALA A 158 0.67 28.51 -10.29
N GLU A 159 0.75 27.72 -9.21
CA GLU A 159 1.15 26.31 -9.27
C GLU A 159 0.19 25.48 -10.13
N TRP A 160 -1.11 25.81 -10.14
CA TRP A 160 -2.09 25.17 -11.01
C TRP A 160 -1.84 25.40 -12.51
N GLN A 161 -1.09 26.45 -12.87
CA GLN A 161 -0.67 26.76 -14.24
C GLN A 161 0.74 26.25 -14.57
N THR A 162 1.44 25.64 -13.61
CA THR A 162 2.79 25.10 -13.85
C THR A 162 2.76 24.10 -15.01
N PRO A 163 3.63 24.27 -16.03
CA PRO A 163 3.69 23.35 -17.16
C PRO A 163 4.14 21.95 -16.73
N VAL A 164 3.36 20.94 -17.07
CA VAL A 164 3.68 19.52 -16.87
C VAL A 164 3.89 18.86 -18.22
N ARG A 165 4.88 17.96 -18.32
CA ARG A 165 5.17 17.18 -19.52
C ARG A 165 4.81 15.72 -19.26
N LEU A 166 3.63 15.32 -19.71
CA LEU A 166 3.20 13.92 -19.71
C LEU A 166 4.02 13.13 -20.72
N LYS A 167 4.37 11.89 -20.38
CA LYS A 167 5.21 10.98 -21.16
C LYS A 167 4.49 9.63 -21.26
N TRP A 168 4.57 8.99 -22.42
CA TRP A 168 4.11 7.62 -22.65
C TRP A 168 4.91 7.01 -23.80
N PHE A 169 4.73 5.71 -24.09
CA PHE A 169 5.43 4.99 -25.14
C PHE A 169 4.44 4.49 -26.20
N GLU A 170 4.68 4.86 -27.45
CA GLU A 170 3.81 4.52 -28.58
C GLU A 170 4.63 4.57 -29.88
N GLU A 171 4.34 3.70 -30.85
CA GLU A 171 5.08 3.61 -32.12
C GLU A 171 6.60 3.41 -31.94
N GLU A 172 7.01 2.54 -31.00
CA GLU A 172 8.42 2.26 -30.69
C GLU A 172 9.23 3.48 -30.22
N ARG A 173 8.57 4.53 -29.73
CA ARG A 173 9.23 5.73 -29.25
C ARG A 173 8.50 6.38 -28.08
N ARG A 174 9.25 7.10 -27.25
CA ARG A 174 8.68 7.94 -26.21
C ARG A 174 7.94 9.13 -26.84
N GLN A 175 6.69 9.28 -26.50
CA GLN A 175 5.84 10.43 -26.82
C GLN A 175 5.80 11.38 -25.62
N TYR A 176 5.41 12.62 -25.88
CA TYR A 176 5.12 13.56 -24.82
C TYR A 176 4.02 14.55 -25.20
N ARG A 177 3.34 15.08 -24.19
CA ARG A 177 2.36 16.16 -24.31
C ARG A 177 2.58 17.17 -23.21
N ARG A 178 2.61 18.46 -23.58
CA ARG A 178 2.64 19.54 -22.61
C ARG A 178 1.22 19.91 -22.18
N THR A 179 1.02 20.05 -20.89
CA THR A 179 -0.22 20.52 -20.25
C THR A 179 0.14 21.34 -19.00
N THR A 180 -0.83 21.59 -18.12
CA THR A 180 -0.61 22.20 -16.79
C THR A 180 -1.02 21.24 -15.69
N VAL A 181 -0.70 21.54 -14.42
CA VAL A 181 -1.23 20.79 -13.27
C VAL A 181 -2.75 20.63 -13.36
N ALA A 182 -3.49 21.71 -13.65
CA ALA A 182 -4.95 21.64 -13.83
C ALA A 182 -5.35 20.70 -14.99
N GLY A 183 -4.56 20.68 -16.07
CA GLY A 183 -4.76 19.77 -17.20
C GLY A 183 -4.51 18.30 -16.85
N VAL A 184 -3.55 17.99 -15.97
CA VAL A 184 -3.30 16.63 -15.46
C VAL A 184 -4.44 16.15 -14.57
N ILE A 185 -4.94 17.00 -13.67
CA ILE A 185 -6.10 16.64 -12.83
C ILE A 185 -7.37 16.46 -13.67
N GLY A 186 -7.54 17.29 -14.70
CA GLY A 186 -8.60 17.09 -15.69
C GLY A 186 -8.48 15.74 -16.41
N HIS A 187 -7.27 15.37 -16.85
CA HIS A 187 -7.01 14.05 -17.43
C HIS A 187 -7.44 12.93 -16.47
N LEU A 188 -6.95 12.92 -15.22
CA LEU A 188 -7.31 11.91 -14.21
C LEU A 188 -8.83 11.81 -14.00
N LEU A 189 -9.52 12.95 -13.81
CA LEU A 189 -10.99 13.00 -13.69
C LEU A 189 -11.68 12.32 -14.87
N THR A 190 -11.25 12.63 -16.09
CA THR A 190 -11.93 12.07 -17.27
C THR A 190 -11.74 10.58 -17.42
N VAL A 191 -10.54 10.06 -17.14
CA VAL A 191 -10.23 8.64 -17.29
C VAL A 191 -10.89 7.83 -16.17
N ASP A 192 -10.94 8.36 -14.94
CA ASP A 192 -11.68 7.76 -13.82
C ASP A 192 -13.20 7.67 -14.09
N GLY A 193 -13.73 8.48 -15.02
CA GLY A 193 -15.09 8.34 -15.53
C GLY A 193 -15.42 6.98 -16.15
N MET A 194 -14.44 6.25 -16.70
CA MET A 194 -14.65 4.88 -17.20
C MET A 194 -14.96 3.91 -16.04
N VAL A 195 -14.33 4.11 -14.88
CA VAL A 195 -14.61 3.34 -13.66
C VAL A 195 -15.96 3.75 -13.07
N ALA A 196 -16.28 5.04 -13.10
CA ALA A 196 -17.57 5.55 -12.63
C ALA A 196 -18.75 4.94 -13.40
N THR A 197 -18.67 4.94 -14.73
CA THR A 197 -19.72 4.39 -15.61
C THR A 197 -19.88 2.87 -15.45
N ALA A 198 -18.79 2.12 -15.25
CA ALA A 198 -18.86 0.69 -14.95
C ALA A 198 -19.59 0.39 -13.62
N LEU A 199 -19.60 1.34 -12.69
CA LEU A 199 -20.35 1.30 -11.43
C LEU A 199 -21.78 1.83 -11.54
N GLY A 200 -22.21 2.27 -12.73
CA GLY A 200 -23.53 2.88 -12.96
C GLY A 200 -23.65 4.31 -12.43
N LEU A 201 -22.52 4.99 -12.21
CA LEU A 201 -22.47 6.40 -11.84
C LEU A 201 -22.42 7.28 -13.11
N ASP A 202 -22.71 8.56 -12.94
CA ASP A 202 -22.62 9.54 -14.02
C ASP A 202 -21.17 9.71 -14.51
N ASP A 203 -21.02 9.87 -15.83
CA ASP A 203 -19.75 10.23 -16.45
C ASP A 203 -19.50 11.74 -16.30
N PRO A 204 -18.31 12.19 -15.82
CA PRO A 204 -17.99 13.63 -15.72
C PRO A 204 -17.99 14.36 -17.07
N LEU A 205 -17.84 13.64 -18.19
CA LEU A 205 -17.96 14.19 -19.55
C LEU A 205 -19.38 14.10 -20.12
N GLY A 206 -20.31 13.51 -19.37
CA GLY A 206 -21.70 13.34 -19.76
C GLY A 206 -21.94 12.22 -20.78
N PRO A 207 -23.17 12.09 -21.30
CA PRO A 207 -23.60 10.91 -22.08
C PRO A 207 -22.91 10.72 -23.44
N GLN A 208 -22.20 11.73 -23.93
CA GLN A 208 -21.50 11.71 -25.22
C GLN A 208 -19.98 11.57 -25.04
N ALA A 209 -19.55 11.11 -23.86
CA ALA A 209 -18.15 10.91 -23.56
C ALA A 209 -17.52 9.90 -24.55
N PRO A 210 -16.33 10.21 -25.12
CA PRO A 210 -15.62 9.25 -25.96
C PRO A 210 -15.26 7.95 -25.22
N SER A 211 -15.04 6.89 -25.98
CA SER A 211 -14.43 5.65 -25.46
C SER A 211 -12.91 5.78 -25.34
N GLY A 212 -12.33 5.04 -24.40
CA GLY A 212 -10.89 4.95 -24.16
C GLY A 212 -10.26 6.19 -23.51
N ALA A 213 -9.15 5.98 -22.79
CA ALA A 213 -8.48 7.02 -22.01
C ALA A 213 -8.07 8.24 -22.87
N THR A 214 -7.29 8.01 -23.94
CA THR A 214 -6.75 9.06 -24.80
C THR A 214 -7.85 9.94 -25.42
N GLY A 215 -8.92 9.32 -25.93
CA GLY A 215 -10.02 10.03 -26.56
C GLY A 215 -10.75 10.96 -25.59
N ARG A 216 -10.93 10.52 -24.34
CA ARG A 216 -11.58 11.28 -23.26
C ARG A 216 -10.72 12.46 -22.83
N THR A 217 -9.41 12.23 -22.62
CA THR A 217 -8.43 13.28 -22.29
C THR A 217 -8.42 14.38 -23.36
N GLU A 218 -8.28 14.00 -24.63
CA GLU A 218 -8.22 14.94 -25.75
C GLU A 218 -9.55 15.69 -25.94
N HIS A 219 -10.68 15.02 -25.76
CA HIS A 219 -11.99 15.68 -25.81
C HIS A 219 -12.12 16.75 -24.73
N TYR A 220 -11.76 16.43 -23.50
CA TYR A 220 -11.81 17.38 -22.39
C TYR A 220 -10.90 18.58 -22.58
N TRP A 221 -9.63 18.38 -22.95
CA TRP A 221 -8.73 19.50 -23.18
C TRP A 221 -9.17 20.42 -24.33
N LYS A 222 -9.86 19.88 -25.35
CA LYS A 222 -10.42 20.66 -26.46
C LYS A 222 -11.70 21.41 -26.09
N SER A 223 -12.55 20.83 -25.24
CA SER A 223 -13.86 21.39 -24.91
C SER A 223 -13.87 22.28 -23.66
N ALA A 224 -12.88 22.14 -22.79
CA ALA A 224 -12.82 22.90 -21.54
C ALA A 224 -12.59 24.40 -21.79
N ALA A 225 -13.30 25.24 -21.00
CA ALA A 225 -13.04 26.67 -20.96
C ALA A 225 -11.63 26.94 -20.43
N GLN A 226 -10.81 27.62 -21.23
CA GLN A 226 -9.42 27.92 -20.89
C GLN A 226 -9.30 29.30 -20.20
N PRO A 227 -8.35 29.46 -19.26
CA PRO A 227 -7.43 28.44 -18.75
C PRO A 227 -8.13 27.47 -17.78
N LEU A 228 -7.71 26.20 -17.79
CA LEU A 228 -8.05 25.26 -16.70
C LEU A 228 -7.48 25.77 -15.39
N THR A 229 -8.26 25.76 -14.31
CA THR A 229 -7.86 26.30 -12.99
C THR A 229 -8.05 25.29 -11.87
N ARG A 230 -7.65 25.66 -10.65
CA ARG A 230 -7.91 24.92 -9.39
C ARG A 230 -9.34 24.43 -9.19
N GLN A 231 -10.32 24.99 -9.89
CA GLN A 231 -11.72 24.57 -9.83
C GLN A 231 -11.90 23.09 -10.18
N ILE A 232 -10.97 22.48 -10.93
CA ILE A 232 -11.02 21.05 -11.29
C ILE A 232 -10.76 20.11 -10.11
N ARG A 233 -10.14 20.61 -9.03
CA ARG A 233 -9.80 19.80 -7.85
C ARG A 233 -11.02 19.19 -7.19
N GLU A 234 -12.07 19.99 -6.95
CA GLU A 234 -13.24 19.52 -6.19
C GLU A 234 -14.01 18.43 -6.95
N PRO A 235 -14.35 18.57 -8.25
CA PRO A 235 -14.97 17.50 -9.02
C PRO A 235 -14.15 16.21 -9.06
N TRP A 236 -12.82 16.31 -9.24
CA TRP A 236 -11.92 15.15 -9.24
C TRP A 236 -11.93 14.43 -7.89
N ARG A 237 -11.82 15.19 -6.80
CA ARG A 237 -11.82 14.67 -5.43
C ARG A 237 -13.16 14.03 -5.06
N GLU A 238 -14.27 14.68 -5.41
CA GLU A 238 -15.62 14.16 -5.16
C GLU A 238 -15.87 12.86 -5.94
N GLN A 239 -15.41 12.78 -7.19
CA GLN A 239 -15.49 11.56 -7.97
C GLN A 239 -14.72 10.41 -7.29
N GLY A 240 -13.45 10.62 -6.93
CA GLY A 240 -12.64 9.60 -6.24
C GLY A 240 -13.28 9.10 -4.96
N HIS A 241 -13.80 10.01 -4.12
CA HIS A 241 -14.57 9.65 -2.93
C HIS A 241 -15.83 8.84 -3.24
N THR A 242 -16.55 9.21 -4.30
CA THR A 242 -17.78 8.52 -4.72
C THR A 242 -17.47 7.11 -5.21
N LEU A 243 -16.37 6.93 -5.95
CA LEU A 243 -15.88 5.61 -6.39
C LEU A 243 -15.58 4.71 -5.19
N VAL A 244 -14.72 5.17 -4.27
CA VAL A 244 -14.32 4.42 -3.08
C VAL A 244 -15.52 4.09 -2.20
N ARG A 245 -16.41 5.07 -1.98
CA ARG A 245 -17.65 4.86 -1.23
C ARG A 245 -18.52 3.79 -1.90
N THR A 246 -18.77 3.91 -3.20
CA THR A 246 -19.64 2.98 -3.94
C THR A 246 -19.16 1.54 -3.82
N VAL A 247 -17.87 1.29 -4.02
CA VAL A 247 -17.32 -0.08 -3.91
C VAL A 247 -17.27 -0.60 -2.48
N SER A 248 -17.20 0.29 -1.48
CA SER A 248 -17.22 -0.10 -0.06
C SER A 248 -18.61 -0.55 0.42
N PHE A 249 -19.68 -0.09 -0.24
CA PHE A 249 -21.05 -0.52 0.02
C PHE A 249 -21.52 -1.64 -0.94
N ALA A 250 -20.74 -1.95 -1.98
CA ALA A 250 -21.11 -2.93 -2.97
C ALA A 250 -20.94 -4.38 -2.46
N GLY A 251 -21.73 -5.30 -3.04
CA GLY A 251 -21.72 -6.70 -2.66
C GLY A 251 -20.47 -7.47 -3.12
N ARG A 252 -20.36 -8.72 -2.66
CA ARG A 252 -19.34 -9.65 -3.15
C ARG A 252 -19.46 -9.79 -4.67
N GLY A 253 -18.36 -9.58 -5.38
CA GLY A 253 -18.29 -9.73 -6.84
C GLY A 253 -18.23 -8.43 -7.64
N VAL A 254 -18.42 -7.26 -7.02
CA VAL A 254 -18.28 -5.95 -7.72
C VAL A 254 -16.91 -5.80 -8.39
N GLY A 255 -15.86 -6.37 -7.79
CA GLY A 255 -14.50 -6.34 -8.34
C GLY A 255 -14.33 -7.08 -9.67
N HIS A 256 -15.32 -7.89 -10.08
CA HIS A 256 -15.31 -8.62 -11.36
C HIS A 256 -16.08 -7.90 -12.48
N LEU A 257 -16.72 -6.75 -12.20
CA LEU A 257 -17.36 -5.95 -13.25
C LEU A 257 -16.32 -5.56 -14.30
N SER A 258 -16.70 -5.61 -15.57
CA SER A 258 -15.80 -5.26 -16.66
C SER A 258 -15.78 -3.74 -16.84
N VAL A 259 -14.58 -3.16 -16.83
CA VAL A 259 -14.32 -1.75 -17.17
C VAL A 259 -13.72 -1.72 -18.58
N ASP A 260 -14.38 -1.03 -19.50
CA ASP A 260 -13.95 -0.91 -20.89
C ASP A 260 -12.98 0.27 -21.06
N TYR A 261 -11.75 -0.02 -21.48
CA TYR A 261 -10.70 0.96 -21.82
C TYR A 261 -10.62 1.20 -23.33
N GLY A 262 -11.57 0.67 -24.10
CA GLY A 262 -11.62 0.72 -25.56
C GLY A 262 -10.86 -0.43 -26.21
N ALA A 263 -9.52 -0.39 -26.15
CA ALA A 263 -8.69 -1.43 -26.78
C ALA A 263 -8.64 -2.74 -25.98
N PHE A 264 -8.99 -2.70 -24.70
CA PHE A 264 -9.01 -3.82 -23.77
C PHE A 264 -10.02 -3.53 -22.65
N ALA A 265 -10.27 -4.53 -21.81
CA ALA A 265 -11.09 -4.39 -20.61
C ALA A 265 -10.38 -5.01 -19.40
N LEU A 266 -10.63 -4.44 -18.23
CA LEU A 266 -10.12 -4.93 -16.94
C LEU A 266 -11.28 -5.26 -16.00
N PRO A 267 -11.15 -6.29 -15.14
CA PRO A 267 -11.99 -6.39 -13.96
C PRO A 267 -11.87 -5.12 -13.12
N LEU A 268 -12.96 -4.68 -12.50
CA LEU A 268 -13.02 -3.43 -11.73
C LEU A 268 -11.92 -3.37 -10.65
N GLY A 269 -11.61 -4.50 -10.00
CA GLY A 269 -10.53 -4.56 -9.03
C GLY A 269 -9.16 -4.21 -9.63
N ASP A 270 -8.89 -4.70 -10.84
CA ASP A 270 -7.67 -4.40 -11.59
C ASP A 270 -7.72 -2.98 -12.16
N ALA A 271 -8.89 -2.49 -12.56
CA ALA A 271 -9.07 -1.10 -13.00
C ALA A 271 -8.72 -0.11 -11.87
N PHE A 272 -9.13 -0.38 -10.62
CA PHE A 272 -8.73 0.45 -9.47
C PHE A 272 -7.22 0.43 -9.22
N LEU A 273 -6.56 -0.72 -9.41
CA LEU A 273 -5.09 -0.81 -9.30
C LEU A 273 -4.41 -0.02 -10.43
N GLU A 274 -4.94 -0.09 -11.66
CA GLU A 274 -4.45 0.71 -12.78
C GLU A 274 -4.68 2.21 -12.53
N ARG A 275 -5.86 2.62 -12.06
CA ARG A 275 -6.11 4.03 -11.70
C ARG A 275 -5.18 4.51 -10.59
N ALA A 276 -4.86 3.67 -9.62
CA ALA A 276 -3.91 3.99 -8.56
C ALA A 276 -2.49 4.22 -9.13
N PHE A 277 -2.06 3.37 -10.06
CA PHE A 277 -0.79 3.52 -10.75
C PHE A 277 -0.72 4.83 -11.52
N GLU A 278 -1.73 5.13 -12.36
CA GLU A 278 -1.81 6.38 -13.11
C GLU A 278 -1.85 7.61 -12.20
N CYS A 279 -2.60 7.55 -11.09
CA CYS A 279 -2.65 8.64 -10.12
C CYS A 279 -1.28 8.91 -9.49
N TRP A 280 -0.54 7.86 -9.11
CA TRP A 280 0.80 8.00 -8.56
C TRP A 280 1.80 8.55 -9.60
N VAL A 281 1.81 8.00 -10.82
CA VAL A 281 2.70 8.46 -11.90
C VAL A 281 2.45 9.95 -12.21
N HIS A 282 1.20 10.36 -12.30
CA HIS A 282 0.88 11.76 -12.58
C HIS A 282 1.07 12.68 -11.38
N ALA A 283 0.96 12.17 -10.15
CA ALA A 283 1.39 12.90 -8.97
C ALA A 283 2.91 13.15 -8.98
N TRP A 284 3.70 12.17 -9.45
CA TRP A 284 5.12 12.34 -9.68
C TRP A 284 5.41 13.38 -10.76
N ASP A 285 4.71 13.34 -11.90
CA ASP A 285 4.85 14.34 -12.98
C ASP A 285 4.58 15.77 -12.46
N ILE A 286 3.54 15.93 -11.63
CA ILE A 286 3.21 17.22 -11.00
C ILE A 286 4.31 17.63 -10.03
N ALA A 287 4.73 16.73 -9.15
CA ALA A 287 5.76 17.00 -8.15
C ALA A 287 7.11 17.37 -8.78
N GLU A 288 7.52 16.68 -9.85
CA GLU A 288 8.69 17.01 -10.68
C GLU A 288 8.57 18.43 -11.25
N ALA A 289 7.39 18.81 -11.75
CA ALA A 289 7.19 20.12 -12.37
C ALA A 289 7.21 21.29 -11.37
N VAL A 290 6.90 21.05 -10.10
CA VAL A 290 6.93 22.07 -9.02
C VAL A 290 8.12 21.92 -8.07
N ASP A 291 9.12 21.10 -8.41
CA ASP A 291 10.29 20.81 -7.58
C ASP A 291 9.95 20.33 -6.15
N TYR A 292 8.93 19.47 -6.02
CA TYR A 292 8.46 18.92 -4.74
C TYR A 292 8.91 17.45 -4.55
N PRO A 293 9.41 17.06 -3.36
CA PRO A 293 9.78 15.67 -3.10
C PRO A 293 8.55 14.77 -2.99
N TYR A 294 8.49 13.68 -3.77
CA TYR A 294 7.35 12.76 -3.77
C TYR A 294 7.81 11.30 -3.75
N ASP A 295 7.58 10.61 -2.64
CA ASP A 295 8.04 9.23 -2.47
C ASP A 295 7.22 8.21 -3.29
N PRO A 296 7.77 7.04 -3.63
CA PRO A 296 7.00 5.92 -4.18
C PRO A 296 5.85 5.46 -3.26
N PRO A 297 4.87 4.68 -3.77
CA PRO A 297 3.84 4.05 -2.96
C PRO A 297 4.45 3.11 -1.92
N SER A 298 3.67 2.78 -0.88
CA SER A 298 4.10 1.75 0.08
C SER A 298 4.43 0.44 -0.63
N GLY A 299 5.41 -0.32 -0.14
CA GLY A 299 5.83 -1.59 -0.74
C GLY A 299 4.66 -2.54 -1.07
N PRO A 300 3.69 -2.77 -0.17
CA PRO A 300 2.52 -3.60 -0.48
C PRO A 300 1.62 -3.05 -1.60
N HIS A 301 1.49 -1.72 -1.74
CA HIS A 301 0.73 -1.11 -2.83
C HIS A 301 1.49 -1.21 -4.15
N LEU A 302 2.79 -0.88 -4.12
CA LEU A 302 3.68 -0.97 -5.27
C LEU A 302 3.72 -2.40 -5.82
N ASN A 303 3.85 -3.41 -4.95
CA ASN A 303 3.81 -4.82 -5.36
C ASN A 303 2.54 -5.19 -6.13
N ARG A 304 1.37 -4.67 -5.75
CA ARG A 304 0.10 -4.95 -6.45
C ARG A 304 0.00 -4.25 -7.80
N MET A 305 0.55 -3.04 -7.91
CA MET A 305 0.63 -2.34 -9.19
C MET A 305 1.57 -3.08 -10.15
N ILE A 306 2.71 -3.55 -9.63
CA ILE A 306 3.68 -4.37 -10.38
C ILE A 306 3.09 -5.71 -10.78
N ASP A 307 2.37 -6.38 -9.87
CA ASP A 307 1.66 -7.63 -10.16
C ASP A 307 0.67 -7.45 -11.31
N LEU A 308 -0.12 -6.37 -11.29
CA LEU A 308 -1.03 -6.06 -12.39
C LEU A 308 -0.25 -5.88 -13.70
N ALA A 309 0.78 -5.04 -13.73
CA ALA A 309 1.58 -4.83 -14.93
C ALA A 309 2.18 -6.14 -15.47
N ALA A 310 2.75 -6.98 -14.60
CA ALA A 310 3.28 -8.29 -14.95
C ALA A 310 2.21 -9.22 -15.55
N ARG A 311 1.00 -9.26 -14.98
CA ARG A 311 -0.15 -10.03 -15.52
C ARG A 311 -0.61 -9.54 -16.90
N LEU A 312 -0.38 -8.28 -17.24
CA LEU A 312 -0.75 -7.70 -18.53
C LEU A 312 0.30 -7.99 -19.64
N LEU A 313 1.55 -8.29 -19.28
CA LEU A 313 2.65 -8.48 -20.24
C LEU A 313 2.38 -9.55 -21.32
N PRO A 314 1.84 -10.75 -21.03
CA PRO A 314 1.58 -11.74 -22.07
C PRO A 314 0.62 -11.23 -23.15
N SER A 315 -0.44 -10.53 -22.73
CA SER A 315 -1.43 -9.94 -23.64
C SER A 315 -0.87 -8.76 -24.43
N ALA A 316 -0.09 -7.88 -23.78
CA ALA A 316 0.61 -6.78 -24.45
C ALA A 316 1.58 -7.30 -25.51
N LEU A 317 2.37 -8.33 -25.18
CA LEU A 317 3.29 -8.98 -26.12
C LEU A 317 2.54 -9.61 -27.31
N ALA A 318 1.43 -10.30 -27.06
CA ALA A 318 0.59 -10.84 -28.13
C ALA A 318 -0.01 -9.75 -29.02
N HIS A 319 -0.40 -8.60 -28.46
CA HIS A 319 -0.86 -7.44 -29.24
C HIS A 319 0.26 -6.88 -30.12
N ARG A 320 1.45 -6.65 -29.56
CA ARG A 320 2.63 -6.18 -30.31
C ARG A 320 2.97 -7.09 -31.49
N ARG A 321 2.91 -8.42 -31.30
CA ARG A 321 3.11 -9.38 -32.40
C ARG A 321 2.09 -9.22 -33.52
N ARG A 322 0.80 -9.07 -33.18
CA ARG A 322 -0.26 -8.85 -34.19
C ARG A 322 -0.05 -7.53 -34.95
N ALA A 323 0.50 -6.52 -34.29
CA ALA A 323 0.87 -5.25 -34.90
C ALA A 323 2.20 -5.31 -35.70
N GLY A 324 2.90 -6.44 -35.72
CA GLY A 324 4.20 -6.57 -36.41
C GLY A 324 5.37 -5.89 -35.67
N LEU A 325 5.21 -5.57 -34.39
CA LEU A 325 6.19 -4.84 -33.55
C LEU A 325 7.04 -5.76 -32.67
N ALA A 326 6.82 -7.08 -32.74
CA ALA A 326 7.56 -8.08 -31.98
C ALA A 326 7.77 -9.34 -32.83
N ALA A 327 8.77 -10.14 -32.47
CA ALA A 327 9.08 -11.36 -33.22
C ALA A 327 7.91 -12.36 -33.17
N PRO A 328 7.68 -13.17 -34.23
CA PRO A 328 6.65 -14.19 -34.21
C PRO A 328 6.80 -15.16 -33.02
N ALA A 329 5.69 -15.71 -32.54
CA ALA A 329 5.73 -16.74 -31.51
C ALA A 329 6.54 -17.95 -32.00
N ARG A 330 7.45 -18.46 -31.16
CA ARG A 330 8.35 -19.57 -31.56
C ARG A 330 7.75 -20.94 -31.27
N GLY A 331 6.90 -21.06 -30.25
CA GLY A 331 6.21 -22.30 -29.92
C GLY A 331 4.80 -22.03 -29.38
N LEU A 332 3.79 -22.08 -30.27
CA LEU A 332 2.40 -22.06 -29.82
C LEU A 332 2.05 -23.39 -29.17
N VAL A 333 1.47 -23.31 -27.97
CA VAL A 333 1.02 -24.47 -27.19
C VAL A 333 -0.47 -24.39 -26.93
N ALA A 334 -1.09 -25.53 -26.62
CA ALA A 334 -2.48 -25.57 -26.17
C ALA A 334 -2.66 -24.70 -24.91
N ALA A 335 -3.86 -24.15 -24.72
CA ALA A 335 -4.16 -23.37 -23.52
C ALA A 335 -3.90 -24.19 -22.25
N GLY A 336 -3.21 -23.60 -21.27
CA GLY A 336 -2.80 -24.24 -20.02
C GLY A 336 -1.60 -25.18 -20.12
N ALA A 337 -1.09 -25.46 -21.33
CA ALA A 337 0.15 -26.22 -21.51
C ALA A 337 1.37 -25.34 -21.20
N PRO A 338 2.49 -25.92 -20.72
CA PRO A 338 3.72 -25.18 -20.47
C PRO A 338 4.26 -24.56 -21.77
N GLY A 339 4.74 -23.32 -21.70
CA GLY A 339 5.32 -22.61 -22.84
C GLY A 339 6.59 -21.84 -22.47
N ARG A 340 7.27 -21.28 -23.47
CA ARG A 340 8.47 -20.44 -23.25
C ARG A 340 8.15 -19.33 -22.24
N THR A 341 8.99 -19.23 -21.23
CA THR A 341 8.79 -18.38 -20.06
C THR A 341 9.96 -17.41 -19.91
N LEU A 342 9.67 -16.16 -19.56
CA LEU A 342 10.65 -15.22 -19.03
C LEU A 342 10.41 -15.04 -17.53
N HIS A 343 11.48 -15.13 -16.73
CA HIS A 343 11.43 -14.86 -15.30
C HIS A 343 11.71 -13.37 -15.05
N LEU A 344 10.76 -12.67 -14.44
CA LEU A 344 10.87 -11.27 -14.04
C LEU A 344 11.10 -11.22 -12.52
N GLU A 345 12.24 -10.70 -12.10
CA GLU A 345 12.56 -10.39 -10.71
C GLU A 345 12.49 -8.87 -10.51
N ILE A 346 11.77 -8.45 -9.46
CA ILE A 346 11.74 -7.06 -9.03
C ILE A 346 12.38 -6.95 -7.65
N GLU A 347 13.39 -6.11 -7.55
CA GLU A 347 14.09 -5.80 -6.32
C GLU A 347 13.44 -4.62 -5.57
N GLY A 348 13.80 -4.47 -4.29
CA GLY A 348 13.42 -3.28 -3.50
C GLY A 348 11.99 -3.29 -2.96
N ALA A 349 11.45 -2.10 -2.74
CA ALA A 349 10.11 -1.93 -2.17
C ALA A 349 9.05 -2.45 -3.15
N GLY A 350 8.21 -3.37 -2.68
CA GLY A 350 7.22 -4.01 -3.55
C GLY A 350 7.78 -5.09 -4.47
N GLY A 351 9.02 -5.52 -4.25
CA GLY A 351 9.67 -6.59 -5.01
C GLY A 351 8.95 -7.94 -4.94
N GLY A 352 9.40 -8.84 -5.81
CA GLY A 352 8.79 -10.16 -6.01
C GLY A 352 9.32 -10.82 -7.28
N SER A 353 8.75 -11.96 -7.65
CA SER A 353 9.11 -12.68 -8.87
C SER A 353 7.86 -13.13 -9.61
N TRP A 354 7.87 -12.98 -10.94
CA TRP A 354 6.77 -13.32 -11.83
C TRP A 354 7.29 -14.09 -13.04
N ASP A 355 6.56 -15.12 -13.45
CA ASP A 355 6.85 -15.87 -14.67
C ASP A 355 5.92 -15.43 -15.79
N ILE A 356 6.50 -14.92 -16.89
CA ILE A 356 5.78 -14.30 -18.00
C ILE A 356 5.74 -15.28 -19.17
N ALA A 357 4.54 -15.67 -19.58
CA ALA A 357 4.33 -16.48 -20.79
C ALA A 357 4.70 -15.67 -22.05
N LEU A 358 5.66 -16.18 -22.82
CA LEU A 358 6.20 -15.44 -23.96
C LEU A 358 5.40 -15.64 -25.24
N ASP A 359 5.01 -16.86 -25.60
CA ASP A 359 4.50 -17.15 -26.96
C ASP A 359 2.97 -17.06 -27.09
N SER A 360 2.23 -17.25 -26.00
CA SER A 360 0.77 -17.18 -25.96
C SER A 360 0.28 -16.71 -24.58
N PRO A 361 -0.68 -15.78 -24.50
CA PRO A 361 -1.28 -15.38 -23.22
C PRO A 361 -1.98 -16.52 -22.47
N ALA A 362 -2.39 -17.57 -23.19
CA ALA A 362 -3.05 -18.73 -22.61
C ALA A 362 -2.08 -19.85 -22.20
N ALA A 363 -0.77 -19.71 -22.46
CA ALA A 363 0.22 -20.69 -22.03
C ALA A 363 0.42 -20.60 -20.52
N LYS A 364 0.73 -21.73 -19.89
CA LYS A 364 1.10 -21.77 -18.47
C LYS A 364 2.61 -21.48 -18.35
N PRO A 365 3.04 -20.44 -17.61
CA PRO A 365 4.46 -20.23 -17.33
C PRO A 365 5.05 -21.43 -16.56
N SER A 366 6.30 -21.78 -16.84
CA SER A 366 6.97 -22.95 -16.26
C SER A 366 8.47 -22.69 -16.10
N PRO A 367 9.04 -22.92 -14.90
CA PRO A 367 10.47 -22.74 -14.65
C PRO A 367 11.35 -23.57 -15.59
N GLU A 368 10.92 -24.79 -15.94
CA GLU A 368 11.62 -25.70 -16.85
C GLU A 368 11.73 -25.16 -18.29
N HIS A 369 10.86 -24.22 -18.66
CA HIS A 369 10.80 -23.58 -19.97
C HIS A 369 11.28 -22.12 -19.92
N THR A 370 12.01 -21.74 -18.87
CA THR A 370 12.61 -20.40 -18.74
C THR A 370 13.72 -20.24 -19.78
N VAL A 371 13.53 -19.30 -20.69
CA VAL A 371 14.52 -19.00 -21.76
C VAL A 371 15.28 -17.69 -21.50
N ALA A 372 14.76 -16.87 -20.60
CA ALA A 372 15.35 -15.58 -20.24
C ALA A 372 14.95 -15.16 -18.84
N GLN A 373 15.77 -14.31 -18.23
CA GLN A 373 15.54 -13.72 -16.92
C GLN A 373 15.90 -12.23 -16.96
N ILE A 374 15.09 -11.39 -16.32
CA ILE A 374 15.37 -9.97 -16.10
C ILE A 374 15.18 -9.59 -14.65
N ALA A 375 16.03 -8.70 -14.14
CA ALA A 375 15.96 -8.15 -12.80
C ALA A 375 16.07 -6.62 -12.85
N LEU A 376 15.19 -5.92 -12.13
CA LEU A 376 15.20 -4.46 -12.03
C LEU A 376 14.53 -3.97 -10.73
N ASP A 377 14.82 -2.74 -10.32
CA ASP A 377 14.14 -2.10 -9.19
C ASP A 377 12.66 -1.85 -9.49
N GLY A 378 11.81 -1.89 -8.45
CA GLY A 378 10.37 -1.67 -8.61
C GLY A 378 10.01 -0.31 -9.18
N ALA A 379 10.69 0.77 -8.78
CA ALA A 379 10.45 2.09 -9.34
C ALA A 379 10.89 2.15 -10.82
N GLU A 380 12.03 1.55 -11.15
CA GLU A 380 12.52 1.46 -12.54
C GLU A 380 11.51 0.74 -13.46
N PHE A 381 10.96 -0.40 -13.02
CA PHE A 381 9.94 -1.13 -13.78
C PHE A 381 8.68 -0.30 -13.99
N CYS A 382 8.25 0.42 -12.96
CA CYS A 382 7.09 1.31 -13.06
C CYS A 382 7.35 2.49 -14.00
N GLN A 383 8.54 3.10 -13.97
CA GLN A 383 8.92 4.16 -14.92
C GLN A 383 8.94 3.64 -16.36
N LEU A 384 9.41 2.41 -16.58
CA LEU A 384 9.34 1.74 -17.88
C LEU A 384 7.88 1.52 -18.30
N ALA A 385 7.06 0.93 -17.43
CA ALA A 385 5.66 0.65 -17.71
C ALA A 385 4.82 1.93 -17.95
N ALA A 386 5.23 3.05 -17.36
CA ALA A 386 4.67 4.38 -17.57
C ALA A 386 5.26 5.11 -18.80
N GLY A 387 6.16 4.49 -19.56
CA GLY A 387 6.77 5.08 -20.76
C GLY A 387 7.66 6.31 -20.48
N HIS A 388 8.11 6.47 -19.24
CA HIS A 388 8.96 7.60 -18.83
C HIS A 388 10.42 7.40 -19.25
N ILE A 389 10.88 6.15 -19.22
CA ILE A 389 12.18 5.70 -19.72
C ILE A 389 11.97 4.79 -20.93
N SER A 390 12.90 4.81 -21.89
CA SER A 390 12.81 3.88 -23.02
C SER A 390 13.25 2.47 -22.60
N PRO A 391 12.79 1.40 -23.27
CA PRO A 391 13.26 0.04 -23.02
C PRO A 391 14.78 -0.12 -23.09
N GLU A 392 15.46 0.70 -23.90
CA GLU A 392 16.92 0.69 -24.06
C GLU A 392 17.66 1.45 -22.96
N GLU A 393 17.01 2.43 -22.33
CA GLU A 393 17.55 3.23 -21.23
C GLU A 393 17.38 2.53 -19.86
N ALA A 394 16.47 1.55 -19.77
CA ALA A 394 16.13 0.88 -18.52
C ALA A 394 17.33 0.15 -17.89
N ALA A 395 17.56 0.39 -16.60
CA ALA A 395 18.59 -0.26 -15.80
C ALA A 395 18.19 -1.70 -15.46
N VAL A 396 18.41 -2.63 -16.41
CA VAL A 396 17.99 -4.03 -16.30
C VAL A 396 19.18 -5.00 -16.23
N GLY A 397 19.20 -5.83 -15.19
CA GLY A 397 20.01 -7.05 -15.16
C GLY A 397 19.36 -8.09 -16.09
N GLN A 398 20.11 -8.68 -17.02
CA GLN A 398 19.54 -9.52 -18.07
C GLN A 398 20.38 -10.77 -18.35
N HIS A 399 19.70 -11.91 -18.52
CA HIS A 399 20.32 -13.20 -18.85
C HIS A 399 19.43 -14.03 -19.80
N GLY A 400 20.03 -14.72 -20.78
CA GLY A 400 19.32 -15.61 -21.70
C GLY A 400 18.96 -15.00 -23.05
N ASP A 401 17.79 -15.37 -23.60
CA ASP A 401 17.33 -15.00 -24.94
C ASP A 401 17.09 -13.48 -25.09
N ARG A 402 18.01 -12.80 -25.79
CA ARG A 402 17.98 -11.35 -26.00
C ARG A 402 16.74 -10.84 -26.73
N GLU A 403 16.18 -11.61 -27.66
CA GLU A 403 14.97 -11.21 -28.38
C GLU A 403 13.75 -11.25 -27.44
N ALA A 404 13.66 -12.30 -26.62
CA ALA A 404 12.60 -12.41 -25.62
C ALA A 404 12.67 -11.29 -24.57
N ILE A 405 13.87 -10.95 -24.10
CA ILE A 405 14.09 -9.84 -23.15
C ILE A 405 13.62 -8.53 -23.78
N ARG A 406 14.10 -8.22 -24.99
CA ARG A 406 13.71 -7.00 -25.70
C ARG A 406 12.20 -6.93 -25.89
N ASP A 407 11.58 -8.01 -26.37
CA ASP A 407 10.14 -8.08 -26.61
C ASP A 407 9.33 -7.81 -25.32
N VAL A 408 9.78 -8.30 -24.16
CA VAL A 408 9.12 -8.05 -22.87
C VAL A 408 9.31 -6.63 -22.38
N LEU A 409 10.51 -6.04 -22.49
CA LEU A 409 10.74 -4.65 -22.09
C LEU A 409 9.91 -3.67 -22.92
N PHE A 410 9.80 -3.91 -24.23
CA PHE A 410 8.93 -3.14 -25.10
C PHE A 410 7.44 -3.39 -24.85
N ALA A 411 7.05 -4.63 -24.46
CA ALA A 411 5.70 -4.92 -24.02
C ALA A 411 5.34 -4.15 -22.74
N ALA A 412 6.26 -4.08 -21.77
CA ALA A 412 6.08 -3.29 -20.56
C ALA A 412 5.88 -1.81 -20.89
N ALA A 413 6.76 -1.21 -21.71
CA ALA A 413 6.62 0.19 -22.11
C ALA A 413 5.28 0.50 -22.81
N SER A 414 4.81 -0.43 -23.65
CA SER A 414 3.53 -0.28 -24.37
C SER A 414 2.27 -0.37 -23.49
N LEU A 415 2.40 -0.60 -22.18
CA LEU A 415 1.27 -0.50 -21.26
C LEU A 415 0.84 0.96 -21.01
N SER A 416 1.79 1.90 -21.13
CA SER A 416 1.53 3.34 -21.00
C SER A 416 0.63 3.88 -22.11
N ARG A 417 -0.10 4.96 -21.79
CA ARG A 417 -0.98 5.68 -22.71
C ARG A 417 -1.26 7.07 -22.18
N LEU A 418 -1.74 7.94 -23.07
CA LEU A 418 -2.44 9.19 -22.70
C LEU A 418 -3.91 8.91 -22.38
#